data_AF-A0A6G3XAL6-F1
#
_entry.id   AF-A0A6G3XAL6-F1
#
_cell.length_a   1.000
_cell.length_b   1.000
_cell.length_c   1.000
_cell.angle_alpha   90.00
_cell.angle_beta   90.00
_cell.angle_gamma   90.00
#
_symmetry.space_group_name_H-M   'P 1'
#
loop_
_entity.id
_entity.type
_entity.pdbx_description
1 polymer ?
#
loop_
_entity_poly.entity_id
_entity_poly.type
_entity_poly.pdbx_seq_one_letter_code
_entity_poly.pdbx_strand_id
1 'polypeptide(L)' 'SRYLVHPAGQRPMTATGIALGVERLLGLRGEAVAPGIHTPETLLDPAYAVERMAETGAYFIGAPGDS' A
#
# COMPACT_ATOMS: atom_id res chain seq x y z
N SER A 1 -16.10 -3.72 -10.08
CA SER A 1 -15.07 -3.71 -9.00
C SER A 1 -13.80 -3.03 -9.51
N ARG A 2 -13.00 -2.33 -8.69
CA ARG A 2 -11.80 -1.63 -9.17
C ARG A 2 -10.53 -2.29 -8.63
N TYR A 3 -9.53 -2.49 -9.48
CA TYR A 3 -8.26 -3.11 -9.12
C TYR A 3 -7.12 -2.11 -9.24
N LEU A 4 -6.23 -2.04 -8.24
CA LEU A 4 -4.99 -1.29 -8.33
C LEU A 4 -3.90 -2.19 -8.91
N VAL A 5 -3.27 -1.76 -10.01
CA VAL A 5 -2.25 -2.53 -10.72
C VAL A 5 -1.04 -1.67 -11.03
N HIS A 6 0.11 -2.30 -11.23
CA HIS A 6 1.34 -1.63 -11.65
C HIS A 6 1.87 -2.28 -12.94
N PRO A 7 2.26 -1.52 -13.98
CA PRO A 7 2.75 -2.07 -15.26
C PRO A 7 3.89 -3.08 -15.13
N ALA A 8 4.83 -2.82 -14.22
CA ALA A 8 5.96 -3.71 -13.93
C ALA A 8 5.63 -4.91 -13.01
N GLY A 9 4.33 -5.19 -12.77
CA GLY A 9 3.85 -6.28 -11.93
C GLY A 9 3.90 -5.98 -10.44
N GLN A 10 3.87 -7.02 -9.61
CA GLN A 10 3.69 -6.92 -8.16
C GLN A 10 4.94 -6.47 -7.40
N ARG A 11 6.15 -6.64 -7.94
CA ARG A 11 7.40 -6.27 -7.24
C ARG A 11 7.41 -4.84 -6.69
N PRO A 12 7.14 -3.78 -7.48
CA PRO A 12 7.08 -2.41 -6.96
C PRO A 12 5.97 -2.23 -5.93
N MET A 13 4.80 -2.85 -6.13
CA MET A 13 3.69 -2.81 -5.16
C MET A 13 4.10 -3.37 -3.79
N THR A 14 4.76 -4.54 -3.79
CA THR A 14 5.26 -5.19 -2.58
C THR A 14 6.36 -4.37 -1.93
N ALA A 15 7.32 -3.85 -2.69
CA ALA A 15 8.40 -3.03 -2.18
C ALA A 15 7.86 -1.76 -1.49
N THR A 16 6.91 -1.06 -2.13
CA THR A 16 6.23 0.10 -1.53
C THR A 16 5.51 -0.31 -0.24
N GLY A 17 4.70 -1.37 -0.26
CA GLY A 17 3.99 -1.83 0.94
C GLY A 17 4.91 -2.14 2.14
N ILE A 18 6.05 -2.80 1.88
CA ILE A 18 7.08 -3.07 2.92
C ILE A 18 7.65 -1.76 3.47
N ALA A 19 8.04 -0.83 2.59
CA ALA A 19 8.60 0.45 3.02
C ALA A 19 7.63 1.22 3.94
N LEU A 20 6.36 1.32 3.54
CA LEU A 20 5.34 1.99 4.35
C LEU A 20 5.12 1.31 5.71
N GLY A 21 5.11 -0.03 5.72
CA GLY A 21 5.00 -0.81 6.95
C GLY A 21 6.17 -0.53 7.90
N VAL A 22 7.40 -0.54 7.40
CA VAL A 22 8.61 -0.24 8.19
C VAL A 22 8.58 1.19 8.73
N GLU A 23 8.26 2.18 7.90
CA GLU A 23 8.12 3.57 8.34
C GLU A 23 7.10 3.72 9.47
N ARG A 24 5.96 3.06 9.34
CA ARG A 24 4.90 3.10 10.35
C ARG A 24 5.33 2.44 11.66
N LEU A 25 5.96 1.28 11.60
CA LEU A 25 6.45 0.55 12.77
C LEU A 25 7.51 1.35 13.54
N LEU A 26 8.39 2.05 12.81
CA LEU A 26 9.43 2.91 13.39
C LEU A 26 8.91 4.24 13.95
N GLY A 27 7.60 4.53 13.81
CA GLY A 27 7.04 5.81 14.25
C GLY A 27 7.47 7.00 13.40
N LEU A 28 7.89 6.79 12.15
CA LEU A 28 8.26 7.88 11.24
C LEU A 28 7.02 8.64 10.74
N ARG A 29 5.83 8.08 10.94
CA ARG A 29 4.54 8.69 10.60
C ARG A 29 3.52 8.45 11.72
N GLY A 30 3.76 9.10 12.86
CA GLY A 30 2.94 9.00 14.07
C GLY A 30 3.67 8.34 15.24
N GLU A 31 2.97 7.98 16.31
CA GLU A 31 3.58 7.30 17.45
C GLU A 31 4.10 5.90 17.04
N ALA A 32 5.24 5.52 17.60
CA ALA A 32 5.82 4.20 17.38
C ALA A 32 4.82 3.10 17.76
N VAL A 33 4.69 2.10 16.91
CA VAL A 33 3.72 1.02 17.13
C VAL A 33 4.23 0.09 18.22
N ALA A 34 3.35 -0.28 19.16
CA ALA A 34 3.69 -1.24 20.20
C ALA A 34 4.14 -2.59 19.59
N PRO A 35 5.10 -3.29 20.22
CA PRO A 35 5.51 -4.62 19.77
C PRO A 35 4.32 -5.59 19.67
N GLY A 36 4.27 -6.37 18.59
CA GLY A 36 3.18 -7.33 18.35
C GLY A 36 3.09 -7.79 16.90
N ILE A 37 2.13 -8.66 16.61
CA ILE A 37 1.78 -9.05 15.24
C ILE A 37 0.83 -7.99 14.68
N HIS A 38 1.21 -7.40 13.56
CA HIS A 38 0.42 -6.40 12.84
C HIS A 38 0.19 -6.88 11.41
N THR A 39 -1.01 -6.64 10.88
CA THR A 39 -1.26 -6.82 9.45
C THR A 39 -1.22 -5.46 8.75
N PRO A 40 -1.00 -5.41 7.42
CA PRO A 40 -1.03 -4.16 6.68
C PRO A 40 -2.32 -3.37 6.90
N GLU A 41 -3.47 -4.03 6.99
CA GLU A 41 -4.78 -3.42 7.14
C GLU A 41 -4.99 -2.77 8.51
N THR A 42 -4.32 -3.29 9.55
CA THR A 42 -4.35 -2.69 10.89
C THR A 42 -3.30 -1.59 11.07
N LEU A 43 -2.26 -1.61 10.22
CA LEU A 43 -1.07 -0.77 10.36
C LEU A 43 -1.14 0.50 9.52
N LEU A 44 -1.67 0.40 8.29
CA LEU A 44 -1.61 1.44 7.27
C LEU A 44 -3.01 2.00 6.98
N ASP A 45 -3.09 3.32 6.81
CA ASP A 45 -4.25 3.94 6.18
C ASP A 45 -4.32 3.50 4.70
N PRO A 46 -5.42 2.88 4.24
CA PRO A 46 -5.55 2.42 2.86
C PRO A 46 -5.45 3.55 1.82
N ALA A 47 -5.99 4.74 2.11
CA ALA A 47 -5.95 5.86 1.18
C ALA A 47 -4.51 6.35 1.00
N TYR A 48 -3.77 6.44 2.09
CA TYR A 48 -2.34 6.77 2.06
C TYR A 48 -1.53 5.72 1.29
N ALA A 49 -1.77 4.43 1.54
CA ALA A 49 -1.06 3.36 0.83
C ALA A 49 -1.30 3.41 -0.70
N VAL A 50 -2.56 3.62 -1.11
CA VAL A 50 -2.93 3.76 -2.53
C VAL A 50 -2.24 4.97 -3.16
N GLU A 51 -2.22 6.10 -2.46
CA GLU A 51 -1.57 7.32 -2.95
C GLU A 51 -0.07 7.09 -3.20
N ARG A 52 0.63 6.45 -2.25
CA ARG A 52 2.06 6.10 -2.41
C ARG A 52 2.32 5.09 -3.51
N MET A 53 1.41 4.13 -3.70
CA MET A 53 1.50 3.18 -4.82
C MET A 53 1.26 3.87 -6.16
N ALA A 54 0.38 4.86 -6.23
CA ALA A 54 0.15 5.64 -7.43
C ALA A 54 1.38 6.45 -7.83
N GLU A 55 2.09 7.02 -6.85
CA GLU A 55 3.36 7.73 -7.09
C GLU A 55 4.46 6.81 -7.65
N THR A 56 4.45 5.52 -7.35
CA THR A 56 5.38 4.56 -7.94
C THR A 56 4.98 4.08 -9.33
N GLY A 57 3.82 4.52 -9.85
CA GLY A 57 3.33 4.20 -11.19
C GLY A 57 2.15 3.23 -11.22
N ALA A 58 1.56 2.91 -10.06
CA ALA A 58 0.33 2.13 -10.01
C ALA A 58 -0.87 2.97 -10.47
N TYR A 59 -1.86 2.32 -11.05
CA TYR A 59 -3.11 2.95 -11.44
C TYR A 59 -4.25 1.94 -11.32
N PHE A 60 -5.46 2.46 -11.30
CA PHE A 60 -6.62 1.61 -11.19
C PHE A 60 -7.21 1.24 -12.55
N ILE A 61 -7.72 0.01 -12.63
CA ILE A 61 -8.52 -0.49 -13.74
C ILE A 61 -9.91 -0.90 -13.24
N GLY A 62 -10.93 -0.79 -14.12
CA GLY A 62 -12.26 -1.34 -13.88
C GLY A 62 -12.24 -2.87 -13.86
N ALA A 63 -13.36 -3.50 -13.46
CA ALA A 63 -13.43 -4.95 -13.53
C ALA A 63 -13.57 -5.38 -15.00
N PRO A 64 -13.05 -6.56 -15.37
CA PRO A 64 -13.38 -7.14 -16.66
C PRO A 64 -14.90 -7.23 -16.81
N GLY A 65 -15.47 -6.50 -17.77
CA GLY A 65 -16.92 -6.44 -18.03
C GLY A 65 -17.62 -5.14 -17.61
N ASP A 66 -16.95 -4.23 -16.91
CA ASP A 66 -17.44 -2.86 -16.69
C ASP A 66 -17.13 -2.03 -17.96
N SER A 67 -17.97 -2.13 -19.00
CA SER A 67 -17.95 -1.28 -20.21
C SER A 67 -19.04 -0.23 -20.17
#